data_AF-A0A5K1A3D9-F1
#
_entry.id   AF-A0A5K1A3D9-F1
#
_cell.length_a   1.000
_cell.length_b   1.000
_cell.length_c   1.000
_cell.angle_alpha   90.00
_cell.angle_beta   90.00
_cell.angle_gamma   90.00
#
_symmetry.space_group_name_H-M   'P 1'
#
loop_
_entity.id
_entity.type
_entity.pdbx_description
1 polymer ?
#
loop_
_entity_poly.entity_id
_entity_poly.type
_entity_poly.pdbx_seq_one_letter_code
_entity_poly.pdbx_strand_id
1 'polypeptide(L)' 'IASIIFVDAPTFTGFSYSNSTADHITGDFKNFEEDYVFLKK' A
#
# COMPACT_ATOMS: atom_id res chain seq x y z
N ILE A 1 -24.46 9.48 -6.76
CA ILE A 1 -23.76 8.22 -7.12
C ILE A 1 -22.29 8.40 -6.76
N ALA A 2 -21.68 7.41 -6.10
CA ALA A 2 -20.28 7.43 -5.68
C ALA A 2 -19.60 6.13 -6.14
N SER A 3 -18.30 6.21 -6.44
CA SER A 3 -17.47 5.06 -6.79
C SER A 3 -16.62 4.66 -5.59
N ILE A 4 -16.56 3.37 -5.29
CA ILE A 4 -15.80 2.81 -4.17
C ILE A 4 -14.64 1.99 -4.74
N ILE A 5 -13.44 2.13 -4.16
CA ILE A 5 -12.24 1.37 -4.51
C ILE A 5 -11.72 0.68 -3.25
N PHE A 6 -11.37 -0.60 -3.37
CA PHE A 6 -10.77 -1.39 -2.30
C PHE A 6 -9.27 -1.57 -2.61
N VAL A 7 -8.43 -1.29 -1.61
CA VAL A 7 -6.96 -1.33 -1.71
C VAL A 7 -6.44 -2.26 -0.61
N ASP A 8 -5.66 -3.27 -1.01
CA ASP A 8 -4.96 -4.14 -0.06
C ASP A 8 -3.60 -3.51 0.29
N ALA A 9 -3.51 -2.96 1.51
CA ALA A 9 -2.31 -2.34 2.06
C ALA A 9 -2.04 -2.86 3.49
N PRO A 10 -0.78 -2.94 3.95
CA PRO A 10 0.46 -2.53 3.27
C PRO A 10 1.00 -3.57 2.28
N THR A 11 2.13 -3.25 1.64
CA THR A 11 2.89 -4.18 0.78
C THR A 11 3.06 -5.55 1.47
N PHE A 12 2.84 -6.64 0.73
CA PHE A 12 2.77 -8.04 1.21
C PHE A 12 1.43 -8.46 1.85
N THR A 13 0.34 -7.70 1.67
CA THR A 13 -1.02 -8.15 2.02
C THR A 13 -1.82 -8.56 0.77
N GLY A 14 -2.52 -9.70 0.83
CA GLY A 14 -3.36 -10.18 -0.28
C GLY A 14 -2.58 -10.41 -1.57
N PHE A 15 -2.86 -9.59 -2.60
CA PHE A 15 -2.16 -9.59 -3.89
C PHE A 15 -1.09 -8.50 -4.02
N SER A 16 -0.94 -7.61 -3.03
CA SER A 16 0.05 -6.53 -3.06
C SER A 16 1.46 -7.08 -2.82
N TYR A 17 2.37 -6.89 -3.77
CA TYR A 17 3.75 -7.38 -3.71
C TYR A 17 4.78 -6.28 -4.03
N SER A 18 5.97 -6.41 -3.46
CA SER A 18 7.15 -5.64 -3.88
C SER A 18 8.23 -6.59 -4.41
N ASN A 19 8.99 -6.11 -5.40
CA ASN A 19 10.17 -6.82 -5.92
C ASN A 19 11.38 -6.73 -4.97
N SER A 20 11.31 -5.92 -3.92
CA SER A 20 12.36 -5.78 -2.91
C SER A 20 11.96 -6.48 -1.62
N THR A 21 12.76 -7.44 -1.16
CA THR A 21 12.54 -8.17 0.09
C THR A 21 12.75 -7.30 1.34
N ALA A 22 13.38 -6.13 1.21
CA ALA A 22 13.55 -5.17 2.30
C ALA A 22 12.24 -4.42 2.63
N ASP A 23 11.24 -4.48 1.74
CA ASP A 23 9.95 -3.78 1.95
C ASP A 23 9.01 -4.47 2.94
N HIS A 24 9.38 -5.67 3.41
CA HIS A 24 8.75 -6.32 4.56
C HIS A 24 8.80 -5.45 5.83
N ILE A 25 9.78 -4.53 5.94
CA ILE A 25 9.84 -3.58 7.06
C ILE A 25 8.67 -2.62 6.90
N THR A 26 7.57 -2.98 7.55
CA THR A 26 6.31 -2.23 7.62
C THR A 26 6.30 -1.38 8.90
N GLY A 27 5.56 -0.28 8.87
CA GLY A 27 5.39 0.62 10.01
C GLY A 27 4.46 1.77 9.66
N ASP A 28 3.80 2.35 10.66
CA ASP A 28 2.68 3.29 10.46
C ASP A 28 3.01 4.46 9.52
N PHE A 29 4.20 5.05 9.66
CA PHE A 29 4.65 6.14 8.79
C PHE A 29 4.92 5.70 7.35
N LYS A 30 5.49 4.51 7.16
CA LYS A 30 5.79 3.97 5.83
C LYS A 30 4.50 3.59 5.10
N ASN A 31 3.55 2.97 5.79
CA ASN A 31 2.25 2.61 5.24
C ASN A 31 1.48 3.86 4.79
N PHE A 32 1.49 4.93 5.61
CA PHE A 32 0.88 6.20 5.24
C PHE A 32 1.51 6.80 3.98
N GLU A 33 2.84 6.78 3.86
CA GLU A 33 3.53 7.27 2.67
C GLU A 33 3.19 6.45 1.42
N GLU A 34 3.14 5.12 1.52
CA GLU A 34 2.75 4.22 0.43
C GLU A 34 1.29 4.47 -0.02
N ASP A 35 0.35 4.59 0.92
CA ASP A 35 -1.06 4.88 0.63
C ASP A 35 -1.25 6.27 0.00
N TYR A 36 -0.52 7.27 0.50
CA TYR A 36 -0.55 8.62 -0.07
C TYR A 36 0.00 8.66 -1.50
N VAL A 37 1.09 7.93 -1.77
CA VAL A 37 1.65 7.81 -3.12
C VAL A 37 0.67 7.11 -4.06
N PHE A 38 -0.01 6.05 -3.60
CA PHE A 38 -1.02 5.34 -4.38
C PHE A 38 -2.18 6.26 -4.77
N LEU A 39 -2.73 7.04 -3.83
CA LEU A 39 -3.87 7.94 -4.12
C LEU A 39 -3.49 9.17 -4.94
N LYS A 40 -2.21 9.57 -4.92
CA LYS A 40 -1.72 10.73 -5.68
C LYS A 40 -1.45 10.43 -7.15
N LYS A 41 -1.12 9.18 -7.49
CA LYS A 41 -0.83 8.74 -8.86
C LYS A 41 -2.07 8.20 -9.56
#